data_AF-A0A2J6HPC9-F1
#
_entry.id   AF-A0A2J6HPC9-F1
#
_cell.length_a   1.000
_cell.length_b   1.000
_cell.length_c   1.000
_cell.angle_alpha   90.00
_cell.angle_beta   90.00
_cell.angle_gamma   90.00
#
_symmetry.space_group_name_H-M   'P 1'
#
loop_
_entity.id
_entity.type
_entity.pdbx_description
1 polymer ?
#
loop_
_entity_poly.entity_id
_entity_poly.type
_entity_poly.pdbx_seq_one_letter_code
_entity_poly.pdbx_strand_id
1 'polypeptide(L)'
;MLIFISGISVFLCLFFKKKIFYLRPSPKLKPMESQICPKAEKCPVLNKEAFADVKTLEYYKKNYCFTDDHTWVKCKRFITAQTLQMCPSFVMPDSCFSIDEILDRMENGEV
;
A
#
# COMPACT_ATOMS: atom_id res chain seq x y z
N MET A 1 35.23 -51.87 6.15
CA MET A 1 35.79 -50.51 6.11
C MET A 1 35.05 -49.75 5.02
N LEU A 2 33.94 -49.10 5.39
CA LEU A 2 33.06 -48.38 4.46
C LEU A 2 33.42 -46.89 4.50
N ILE A 3 33.78 -46.36 3.33
CA ILE A 3 34.19 -44.97 3.11
C ILE A 3 32.91 -44.14 2.97
N PHE A 4 32.69 -43.21 3.91
CA PHE A 4 31.68 -42.15 3.79
C PHE A 4 32.21 -41.06 2.85
N ILE A 5 31.65 -40.97 1.64
CA ILE A 5 31.83 -39.80 0.78
C ILE A 5 30.68 -38.84 1.09
N SER A 6 31.02 -37.82 1.86
CA SER A 6 30.29 -36.58 2.06
C SER A 6 30.13 -35.86 0.73
N GLY A 7 28.90 -35.58 0.31
CA GLY A 7 28.70 -34.82 -0.93
C GLY A 7 27.27 -34.72 -1.45
N ILE A 8 26.26 -34.79 -0.60
CA ILE A 8 24.90 -34.36 -1.00
C ILE A 8 24.83 -32.89 -0.63
N SER A 9 25.19 -32.02 -1.58
CA SER A 9 24.93 -30.58 -1.48
C SER A 9 23.43 -30.36 -1.62
N VAL A 10 22.81 -30.39 -0.47
CA VAL A 10 21.48 -29.95 -0.09
C VAL A 10 21.15 -28.61 -0.78
N PHE A 11 19.96 -28.54 -1.37
CA PHE A 11 19.20 -27.32 -1.68
C PHE A 11 19.42 -26.63 -3.04
N LEU A 12 19.13 -27.39 -4.09
CA LEU A 12 18.43 -26.85 -5.27
C LEU A 12 16.97 -26.49 -4.90
N CYS A 13 16.71 -25.41 -4.15
CA CYS A 13 15.33 -25.06 -3.77
C CYS A 13 15.11 -23.57 -3.39
N LEU A 14 15.62 -22.62 -4.17
CA LEU A 14 15.37 -21.18 -3.93
C LEU A 14 14.79 -20.37 -5.10
N PHE A 15 14.31 -21.00 -6.18
CA PHE A 15 13.85 -20.25 -7.37
C PHE A 15 12.35 -20.30 -7.71
N PHE A 16 11.49 -20.84 -6.86
CA PHE A 16 10.07 -21.06 -7.22
C PHE A 16 9.03 -20.56 -6.19
N LYS A 17 9.19 -19.36 -5.63
CA LYS A 17 8.20 -18.80 -4.66
C LYS A 17 7.73 -17.36 -4.88
N LYS A 18 7.92 -16.75 -6.06
CA LYS A 18 7.57 -15.32 -6.27
C LYS A 18 6.48 -15.01 -7.31
N LYS A 19 5.51 -15.92 -7.55
CA LYS A 19 4.48 -15.66 -8.59
C LYS A 19 3.02 -15.98 -8.25
N ILE A 20 2.64 -16.17 -6.98
CA ILE A 20 1.26 -16.58 -6.63
C ILE A 20 0.67 -15.75 -5.48
N PHE A 21 0.78 -14.41 -5.48
CA PHE A 21 0.08 -13.60 -4.45
C PHE A 21 -0.79 -12.45 -4.97
N TYR A 22 -0.82 -12.17 -6.28
CA TYR A 22 -1.47 -10.97 -6.81
C TYR A 22 -2.87 -11.14 -7.39
N LEU A 23 -3.53 -12.29 -7.19
CA LEU A 23 -4.97 -12.41 -7.47
C LEU A 23 -5.75 -12.30 -6.16
N ARG A 24 -5.62 -11.15 -5.47
CA ARG A 24 -6.61 -10.79 -4.44
C ARG A 24 -7.80 -10.14 -5.14
N PRO A 25 -9.01 -10.73 -5.04
CA PRO A 25 -10.19 -10.15 -5.65
C PRO A 25 -10.47 -8.76 -5.08
N SER A 26 -10.82 -7.82 -5.97
CA SER A 26 -11.17 -6.45 -5.61
C SER A 26 -12.27 -6.43 -4.54
N PRO A 27 -12.05 -5.80 -3.37
CA PRO A 27 -13.08 -5.71 -2.36
C PRO A 27 -14.21 -4.81 -2.90
N LYS A 28 -15.40 -5.39 -3.05
CA LYS A 28 -16.62 -4.65 -3.39
C LYS A 28 -16.81 -3.55 -2.34
N LEU A 29 -16.72 -2.28 -2.76
CA LEU A 29 -17.00 -1.13 -1.92
C LEU A 29 -18.43 -1.27 -1.38
N LYS A 30 -18.59 -1.39 -0.05
CA LYS A 30 -19.89 -1.16 0.56
C LYS A 30 -20.17 0.36 0.51
N PRO A 31 -21.40 0.80 0.21
CA PRO A 31 -21.75 2.21 0.32
C PRO A 31 -21.58 2.59 1.80
N MET A 32 -20.74 3.59 2.07
CA MET A 32 -20.39 3.97 3.43
C MET A 32 -21.03 5.30 3.76
N GLU A 33 -21.85 5.29 4.80
CA GLU A 33 -22.79 6.33 5.23
C GLU A 33 -22.11 7.56 5.87
N SER A 34 -20.77 7.57 5.97
CA SER A 34 -20.01 8.65 6.58
C SER A 34 -19.26 9.49 5.53
N GLN A 35 -19.41 10.82 5.63
CA GLN A 35 -18.70 11.82 4.82
C GLN A 35 -17.17 11.83 5.07
N ILE A 36 -16.71 11.16 6.13
CA ILE A 36 -15.30 11.12 6.54
C ILE A 36 -14.64 9.82 6.07
N CYS A 37 -13.38 9.92 5.64
CA CYS A 37 -12.56 8.76 5.25
C CYS A 37 -12.45 7.74 6.41
N PRO A 38 -12.80 6.44 6.21
CA PRO A 38 -12.71 5.42 7.27
C PRO A 38 -11.28 5.16 7.73
N LYS A 39 -10.30 5.46 6.87
CA LYS A 39 -8.88 5.21 7.14
C LYS A 39 -8.17 6.44 7.70
N ALA A 40 -8.90 7.51 8.01
CA ALA A 40 -8.35 8.76 8.51
C ALA A 40 -7.57 8.58 9.82
N GLU A 41 -8.11 7.85 10.78
CA GLU A 41 -7.50 7.64 12.11
C GLU A 41 -6.10 7.03 12.04
N LYS A 42 -5.87 6.12 11.08
CA LYS A 42 -4.59 5.42 10.89
C LYS A 42 -3.79 5.96 9.70
N CYS A 43 -4.18 7.11 9.13
CA CYS A 43 -3.52 7.64 7.94
C CYS A 43 -2.22 8.37 8.33
N PRO A 44 -1.05 7.96 7.81
CA PRO A 44 0.21 8.65 8.11
C PRO A 44 0.23 10.12 7.68
N VAL A 45 -0.56 10.49 6.66
CA VAL A 45 -0.76 11.89 6.24
C VAL A 45 -1.36 12.69 7.40
N LEU A 46 -2.43 12.18 8.02
CA LEU A 46 -3.17 12.93 9.04
C LEU A 46 -2.47 12.93 10.40
N ASN A 47 -1.75 11.86 10.70
CA ASN A 47 -1.02 11.69 11.96
C ASN A 47 0.34 12.42 11.99
N LYS A 48 0.60 13.33 11.04
CA LYS A 48 1.76 14.23 11.00
C LYS A 48 3.14 13.55 10.87
N GLU A 49 3.18 12.26 10.55
CA GLU A 49 4.45 11.54 10.36
C GLU A 49 5.04 11.72 8.94
N ALA A 50 4.24 12.19 7.98
CA ALA A 50 4.61 12.23 6.56
C ALA A 50 4.83 13.62 5.95
N PHE A 51 4.58 14.72 6.68
CA PHE A 51 4.66 16.08 6.10
C PHE A 51 5.44 17.05 6.97
N ALA A 52 6.42 17.72 6.37
CA ALA A 52 7.12 18.86 6.96
C ALA A 52 6.30 20.17 6.88
N ASP A 53 5.37 20.28 5.92
CA ASP A 53 4.61 21.51 5.67
C ASP A 53 3.14 21.41 6.10
N VAL A 54 2.72 22.34 6.97
CA VAL A 54 1.38 22.41 7.54
C VAL A 54 0.34 22.77 6.48
N LYS A 55 0.68 23.62 5.50
CA LYS A 55 -0.25 24.03 4.45
C LYS A 55 -0.64 22.86 3.55
N THR A 56 0.35 22.05 3.16
CA THR A 56 0.13 20.83 2.38
C THR A 56 -0.75 19.83 3.12
N LEU A 57 -0.56 19.67 4.43
CA LEU A 57 -1.40 18.83 5.28
C LEU A 57 -2.87 19.30 5.30
N GLU A 58 -3.09 20.60 5.53
CA GLU A 58 -4.42 21.20 5.54
C GLU A 58 -5.12 21.07 4.17
N TYR A 59 -4.37 21.23 3.09
CA TYR A 59 -4.87 21.00 1.73
C TYR A 59 -5.40 19.57 1.57
N TYR A 60 -4.63 18.54 1.95
CA TYR A 60 -5.10 17.16 1.81
C TYR A 60 -6.25 16.81 2.75
N LYS A 61 -6.28 17.39 3.95
CA LYS A 61 -7.41 17.28 4.89
C LYS A 61 -8.69 17.80 4.25
N LYS A 62 -8.64 19.02 3.71
CA LYS A 62 -9.80 19.72 3.14
C LYS A 62 -10.26 19.16 1.79
N ASN A 63 -9.35 18.66 0.96
CA ASN A 63 -9.68 18.20 -0.40
C ASN A 63 -9.92 16.69 -0.53
N TYR A 64 -9.53 15.89 0.46
CA TYR A 64 -9.72 14.44 0.40
C TYR A 64 -10.37 13.85 1.66
N CYS A 65 -9.95 14.24 2.86
CA CYS A 65 -10.30 13.51 4.08
C CYS A 65 -11.63 13.95 4.72
N PHE A 66 -11.94 15.25 4.68
CA PHE A 66 -13.09 15.88 5.32
C PHE A 66 -14.01 16.56 4.30
N THR A 67 -14.27 15.90 3.17
CA THR A 67 -15.12 16.46 2.11
C THR A 67 -16.43 15.72 2.07
N ASP A 68 -17.50 16.46 1.90
CA ASP A 68 -18.86 15.90 1.87
C ASP A 68 -19.09 15.02 0.62
N ASP A 69 -18.30 15.23 -0.44
CA ASP A 69 -18.40 14.54 -1.73
C ASP A 69 -17.69 13.18 -1.81
N HIS A 70 -17.33 12.58 -0.67
CA HIS A 70 -16.59 11.31 -0.62
C HIS A 70 -15.31 11.28 -1.48
N THR A 71 -14.62 12.41 -1.65
CA THR A 71 -13.40 12.52 -2.49
C THR A 71 -12.26 11.60 -2.03
N TRP A 72 -12.30 11.10 -0.80
CA TRP A 72 -11.41 10.04 -0.32
C TRP A 72 -11.44 8.77 -1.18
N VAL A 73 -12.52 8.49 -1.93
CA VAL A 73 -12.53 7.38 -2.89
C VAL A 73 -11.55 7.57 -4.05
N LYS A 74 -11.17 8.82 -4.33
CA LYS A 74 -10.17 9.20 -5.34
C LYS A 74 -8.76 9.30 -4.74
N CYS A 75 -8.63 9.28 -3.42
CA CYS A 75 -7.35 9.33 -2.74
C CYS A 75 -6.56 8.05 -3.02
N LYS A 76 -5.38 8.18 -3.64
CA LYS A 76 -4.54 7.04 -3.98
C LYS A 76 -4.08 6.25 -2.77
N ARG A 77 -3.82 6.93 -1.64
CA ARG A 77 -3.49 6.23 -0.39
C ARG A 77 -4.63 5.35 0.09
N PHE A 78 -5.87 5.83 -0.01
CA PHE A 78 -7.04 5.04 0.37
C PHE A 78 -7.18 3.81 -0.55
N ILE A 79 -7.14 4.03 -1.87
CA ILE A 79 -7.26 2.95 -2.87
C ILE A 79 -6.15 1.91 -2.69
N THR A 80 -4.90 2.34 -2.51
CA THR A 80 -3.75 1.47 -2.28
C THR A 80 -3.91 0.68 -1.00
N ALA A 81 -4.26 1.36 0.11
CA ALA A 81 -4.44 0.70 1.39
C ALA A 81 -5.66 -0.23 1.43
N GLN A 82 -6.63 -0.05 0.54
CA GLN A 82 -7.76 -0.95 0.38
C GLN A 82 -7.38 -2.18 -0.46
N THR A 83 -6.60 -1.97 -1.53
CA THR A 83 -6.21 -3.01 -2.48
C THR A 83 -5.10 -3.90 -1.93
N LEU A 84 -4.05 -3.29 -1.38
CA LEU A 84 -2.85 -3.97 -0.90
C LEU A 84 -2.89 -4.27 0.61
N GLN A 85 -3.88 -3.73 1.32
CA GLN A 85 -3.94 -3.69 2.79
C GLN A 85 -2.78 -2.94 3.47
N MET A 86 -1.85 -2.40 2.69
CA MET A 86 -0.71 -1.59 3.10
C MET A 86 -0.64 -0.32 2.24
N CYS A 87 -0.06 0.74 2.78
CA CYS A 87 0.20 1.97 2.03
C CYS A 87 1.62 2.42 2.34
N PRO A 88 2.54 2.38 1.37
CA PRO A 88 3.89 2.88 1.59
C PRO A 88 3.87 4.39 1.80
N SER A 89 4.97 4.92 2.35
CA SER A 89 5.08 6.32 2.74
C SER A 89 5.04 7.26 1.53
N PHE A 90 5.66 6.86 0.41
CA PHE A 90 5.81 7.66 -0.82
C PHE A 90 4.51 7.95 -1.58
N VAL A 91 3.44 7.18 -1.36
CA VAL A 91 2.17 7.37 -2.08
C VAL A 91 1.43 8.58 -1.50
N MET A 92 1.27 9.63 -2.29
CA MET A 92 0.49 10.81 -1.89
C MET A 92 -0.98 10.71 -2.34
N PRO A 93 -1.93 11.41 -1.66
CA PRO A 93 -3.36 11.35 -2.01
C PRO A 93 -3.67 11.67 -3.47
N ASP A 94 -2.90 12.58 -4.06
CA ASP A 94 -2.96 13.14 -5.42
C ASP A 94 -1.97 12.52 -6.41
N SER A 95 -1.24 11.47 -6.00
CA SER A 95 -0.24 10.85 -6.86
C SER A 95 -0.83 10.32 -8.17
N CYS A 96 -0.07 10.41 -9.26
CA CYS A 96 -0.49 9.90 -10.56
C CYS A 96 -0.26 8.38 -10.73
N PHE A 97 0.32 7.72 -9.73
CA PHE A 97 0.67 6.30 -9.82
C PHE A 97 -0.57 5.40 -9.92
N SER A 98 -0.48 4.39 -10.77
CA SER A 98 -1.33 3.22 -10.78
C SER A 98 -0.98 2.28 -9.61
N ILE A 99 -1.89 1.35 -9.31
CA ILE A 99 -1.64 0.37 -8.23
C ILE A 99 -0.45 -0.53 -8.59
N ASP A 100 -0.31 -0.88 -9.87
CA ASP A 100 0.79 -1.70 -10.37
C ASP A 100 2.14 -0.97 -10.23
N GLU A 101 2.22 0.31 -10.60
CA GLU A 101 3.45 1.11 -10.40
C GLU A 101 3.83 1.27 -8.93
N ILE A 102 2.82 1.39 -8.05
CA ILE A 102 3.06 1.44 -6.60
C ILE A 102 3.65 0.11 -6.12
N LEU A 103 3.08 -1.02 -6.58
CA LEU A 103 3.60 -2.35 -6.27
C LEU A 103 5.03 -2.54 -6.75
N ASP A 104 5.32 -2.17 -8.00
CA ASP A 104 6.66 -2.29 -8.58
C ASP A 104 7.70 -1.52 -7.76
N ARG A 105 7.37 -0.29 -7.34
CA ARG A 105 8.24 0.52 -6.47
C ARG A 105 8.48 -0.11 -5.10
N MET A 106 7.43 -0.68 -4.51
CA MET A 106 7.54 -1.40 -3.23
C MET A 106 8.42 -2.63 -3.36
N GLU A 107 8.31 -3.39 -4.45
CA GLU A 107 9.16 -4.55 -4.72
C GLU A 107 10.62 -4.16 -4.95
N ASN A 108 10.86 -2.98 -5.52
CA ASN A 108 12.18 -2.40 -5.73
C ASN A 108 12.80 -1.78 -4.46
N GLY A 109 12.07 -1.77 -3.34
CA GLY A 109 12.57 -1.33 -2.04
C GLY A 109 12.24 0.12 -1.66
N GLU A 110 11.36 0.81 -2.38
CA GLU A 110 10.81 2.10 -1.96
C GLU A 110 9.66 1.85 -0.95
N VAL A 111 9.88 2.16 0.34
CA VAL A 111 8.89 1.98 1.44
C VAL A 111 8.65 3.26 2.22
#